data_AF-A0A0A0IMP9-F1
#
_entry.id   AF-A0A0A0IMP9-F1
#
_cell.length_a   1.000
_cell.length_b   1.000
_cell.length_c   1.000
_cell.angle_alpha   90.00
_cell.angle_beta   90.00
_cell.angle_gamma   90.00
#
_symmetry.space_group_name_H-M   'P 1'
#
loop_
_entity.id
_entity.type
_entity.pdbx_description
1 polymer ?
#
loop_
_entity_poly.entity_id
_entity_poly.type
_entity_poly.pdbx_seq_one_letter_code
_entity_poly.pdbx_strand_id
1 'polypeptide(L)'
;MSKLSKKSGLSLIEVICALAILCTASAYICNAKIKTIWLKNYNENIKVNIELSENLKNNLKYNYTYEELQQLFSNKYNKGNKLYINKEKLNSNNLKTYEMKDIVSNMNNGRFPYAEIFMENEERDVVKVVINLKLKIGEKLYNINSYFYKGDY
;
A
#
# COMPACT_ATOMS: atom_id res chain seq x y z
N MET A 1 31.20 62.23 -25.66
CA MET A 1 30.03 61.33 -25.80
C MET A 1 30.46 60.09 -26.57
N SER A 2 30.76 58.98 -25.88
CA SER A 2 31.08 57.72 -26.56
C SER A 2 29.78 57.13 -27.10
N LYS A 3 29.60 57.16 -28.42
CA LYS A 3 28.53 56.43 -29.11
C LYS A 3 28.88 54.94 -29.04
N LEU A 4 28.33 54.25 -28.04
CA LEU A 4 28.26 52.79 -28.02
C LEU A 4 27.38 52.34 -29.19
N SER A 5 28.00 51.97 -30.31
CA SER A 5 27.31 51.24 -31.37
C SER A 5 26.88 49.90 -30.78
N LYS A 6 25.57 49.71 -30.54
CA LYS A 6 24.99 48.41 -30.21
C LYS A 6 25.40 47.40 -31.29
N LYS A 7 26.38 46.54 -31.00
CA LYS A 7 26.75 45.43 -31.88
C LYS A 7 25.66 44.37 -31.74
N SER A 8 24.78 44.27 -32.73
CA SER A 8 23.63 43.36 -32.78
C SER A 8 23.97 41.89 -32.43
N GLY A 9 25.18 41.44 -32.74
CA GLY A 9 25.66 40.09 -32.43
C GLY A 9 25.78 39.77 -30.93
N LEU A 10 26.18 40.73 -30.09
CA LEU A 10 26.26 40.55 -28.63
C LEU A 10 24.86 40.39 -28.03
N SER A 11 23.90 41.18 -28.53
CA SER A 11 22.50 41.12 -28.09
C SER A 11 21.82 39.79 -28.47
N LEU A 12 22.19 39.17 -29.60
CA LEU A 12 21.65 37.85 -30.01
C LEU A 12 22.14 36.73 -29.10
N ILE A 13 23.43 36.74 -28.71
CA ILE A 13 24.01 35.74 -27.80
C ILE A 13 23.32 35.81 -26.43
N GLU A 14 23.13 37.02 -25.89
CA GLU A 14 22.43 37.23 -24.62
C GLU A 14 21.00 36.65 -24.65
N VAL A 15 20.26 36.86 -25.74
CA VAL A 15 18.91 36.31 -25.91
C VAL A 15 18.92 34.78 -25.94
N ILE A 16 19.87 34.18 -26.66
CA ILE A 16 20.00 32.71 -26.74
C ILE A 16 20.38 32.13 -25.38
N CYS A 17 21.31 32.76 -24.65
CA CYS A 17 21.68 32.35 -23.30
C CYS A 17 20.50 32.45 -22.33
N ALA A 18 19.74 33.55 -22.36
CA ALA A 18 18.54 33.71 -21.55
C ALA A 18 17.48 32.65 -21.87
N LEU A 19 17.27 32.34 -23.16
CA LEU A 19 16.36 31.28 -23.60
C LEU A 19 16.81 29.90 -23.09
N ALA A 20 18.10 29.59 -23.18
CA ALA A 20 18.65 28.32 -22.69
C ALA A 20 18.46 28.16 -21.17
N ILE A 21 18.71 29.22 -20.40
CA ILE A 21 18.46 29.23 -18.95
C ILE A 21 16.96 29.04 -18.67
N LEU A 22 16.07 29.70 -19.42
CA LEU A 22 14.63 29.54 -19.25
C LEU A 22 14.16 28.12 -19.60
N CYS A 23 14.67 27.53 -20.68
CA CYS A 23 14.36 26.16 -21.08
C CYS A 23 14.82 25.15 -20.03
N THR A 24 16.03 25.30 -19.51
CA THR A 24 16.56 24.40 -18.47
C THR A 24 15.80 24.54 -17.15
N ALA A 25 15.52 25.76 -16.71
CA ALA A 25 14.72 26.02 -15.51
C ALA A 25 13.29 25.48 -15.65
N SER A 26 12.65 25.69 -16.80
CA SER A 26 11.29 25.19 -17.04
C SER A 26 11.25 23.66 -17.11
N ALA A 27 12.21 23.02 -17.77
CA ALA A 27 12.34 21.57 -17.78
C ALA A 27 12.52 21.00 -16.36
N TYR A 28 13.34 21.66 -15.53
CA TYR A 28 13.51 21.27 -14.13
C TYR A 28 12.20 21.38 -13.33
N ILE A 29 11.49 22.50 -13.44
CA ILE A 29 10.19 22.72 -12.76
C ILE A 29 9.16 21.68 -13.22
N CYS A 30 9.08 21.39 -14.52
CA CYS A 30 8.19 20.36 -15.06
C CYS A 30 8.52 18.97 -14.49
N ASN A 31 9.81 18.60 -14.46
CA ASN A 31 10.24 17.33 -13.87
C ASN A 31 9.91 17.24 -12.37
N ALA A 32 10.12 18.33 -11.62
CA ALA A 32 9.75 18.40 -10.22
C ALA A 32 8.24 18.21 -10.03
N LYS A 33 7.40 18.87 -10.83
CA LYS A 33 5.94 18.69 -10.80
C LYS A 33 5.51 17.26 -11.09
N ILE A 34 6.11 16.61 -12.10
CA ILE A 34 5.84 15.21 -12.44
C ILE A 34 6.18 14.30 -11.25
N LYS A 35 7.35 14.50 -10.63
CA LYS A 35 7.77 13.74 -9.44
C LYS A 35 6.83 13.96 -8.26
N THR A 36 6.35 15.19 -8.04
CA THR A 36 5.38 15.49 -6.98
C THR A 36 4.06 14.77 -7.21
N ILE A 37 3.54 14.75 -8.44
CA ILE A 37 2.32 14.00 -8.78
C ILE A 37 2.52 12.51 -8.54
N TRP A 38 3.65 11.97 -9.00
CA TRP A 38 3.97 10.56 -8.80
C TRP A 38 4.04 10.20 -7.30
N LEU A 39 4.70 11.03 -6.49
CA LEU A 39 4.81 10.84 -5.05
C LEU A 39 3.45 10.94 -4.35
N LYS A 40 2.60 11.89 -4.78
CA LYS A 40 1.24 12.03 -4.25
C LYS A 40 0.42 10.77 -4.50
N ASN A 41 0.39 10.29 -5.75
CA ASN A 41 -0.34 9.08 -6.11
C ASN A 41 0.20 7.84 -5.38
N TYR A 42 1.52 7.76 -5.21
CA TYR A 42 2.16 6.70 -4.43
C TYR A 42 1.71 6.72 -2.96
N ASN A 43 1.72 7.89 -2.32
CA ASN A 43 1.29 8.05 -0.93
C ASN A 43 -0.19 7.76 -0.74
N GLU A 44 -1.05 8.20 -1.66
CA GLU A 44 -2.49 7.91 -1.63
C GLU A 44 -2.75 6.40 -1.75
N ASN A 45 -2.04 5.72 -2.66
CA ASN A 45 -2.14 4.26 -2.80
C ASN A 45 -1.70 3.54 -1.53
N ILE A 46 -0.57 3.94 -0.92
CA ILE A 46 -0.15 3.37 0.38
C ILE A 46 -1.20 3.62 1.46
N LYS A 47 -1.74 4.84 1.56
CA LYS A 47 -2.74 5.18 2.57
C LYS A 47 -3.98 4.29 2.47
N VAL A 48 -4.50 4.08 1.26
CA VAL A 48 -5.65 3.18 1.01
C VAL A 48 -5.34 1.76 1.49
N ASN A 49 -4.14 1.25 1.21
CA ASN A 49 -3.77 -0.10 1.64
C ASN A 49 -3.51 -0.21 3.15
N ILE A 50 -2.97 0.82 3.79
CA ILE A 50 -2.88 0.89 5.27
C ILE A 50 -4.28 0.84 5.88
N GLU A 51 -5.22 1.61 5.34
CA GLU A 51 -6.60 1.62 5.81
C GLU A 51 -7.27 0.25 5.62
N LEU A 52 -7.04 -0.42 4.49
CA LEU A 52 -7.51 -1.80 4.27
C LEU A 52 -6.93 -2.77 5.30
N SER A 53 -5.63 -2.69 5.59
CA SER A 53 -4.98 -3.53 6.59
C SER A 53 -5.55 -3.30 7.99
N GLU A 54 -5.79 -2.03 8.35
CA GLU A 54 -6.33 -1.66 9.65
C GLU A 54 -7.80 -2.08 9.79
N ASN A 55 -8.59 -1.94 8.72
CA ASN A 55 -9.98 -2.42 8.68
C ASN A 55 -10.05 -3.94 8.85
N LEU A 56 -9.18 -4.69 8.18
CA LEU A 56 -9.08 -6.14 8.34
C LEU A 56 -8.69 -6.51 9.77
N LYS A 57 -7.68 -5.86 10.34
CA LYS A 57 -7.25 -6.07 11.73
C LYS A 57 -8.37 -5.81 12.72
N ASN A 58 -9.06 -4.68 12.57
CA ASN A 58 -10.13 -4.28 13.47
C ASN A 58 -11.35 -5.21 13.35
N ASN A 59 -11.69 -5.63 12.14
CA ASN A 59 -12.76 -6.62 11.93
C ASN A 59 -12.43 -7.93 12.67
N LEU A 60 -11.22 -8.50 12.47
CA LEU A 60 -10.80 -9.72 13.16
C LEU A 60 -10.70 -9.55 14.67
N LYS A 61 -10.22 -8.40 15.16
CA LYS A 61 -10.01 -8.17 16.60
C LYS A 61 -11.32 -7.99 17.37
N TYR A 62 -12.25 -7.21 16.81
CA TYR A 62 -13.44 -6.75 17.53
C TYR A 62 -14.70 -7.53 17.20
N ASN A 63 -14.78 -8.17 16.01
CA ASN A 63 -15.99 -8.89 15.59
C ASN A 63 -15.90 -10.40 15.76
N TYR A 64 -14.76 -10.94 16.21
CA TYR A 64 -14.57 -12.37 16.43
C TYR A 64 -14.15 -12.64 17.88
N THR A 65 -14.69 -13.70 18.48
CA THR A 65 -14.22 -14.24 19.76
C THR A 65 -12.94 -15.08 19.58
N TYR A 66 -12.34 -15.50 20.69
CA TYR A 66 -11.18 -16.37 20.68
C TYR A 66 -11.50 -17.71 19.99
N GLU A 67 -12.62 -18.33 20.34
CA GLU A 67 -13.06 -19.62 19.80
C GLU A 67 -13.45 -19.52 18.33
N GLU A 68 -14.11 -18.44 17.93
CA GLU A 68 -14.46 -18.21 16.52
C GLU A 68 -13.21 -18.06 15.65
N LEU A 69 -12.19 -17.36 16.15
CA LEU A 69 -10.89 -17.30 15.48
C LEU A 69 -10.28 -18.69 15.40
N GLN A 70 -10.22 -19.45 16.51
CA GLN A 70 -9.71 -20.82 16.47
C GLN A 70 -10.44 -21.69 15.44
N GLN A 71 -11.77 -21.60 15.35
CA GLN A 71 -12.58 -22.31 14.38
C GLN A 71 -12.28 -21.87 12.94
N LEU A 72 -12.09 -20.57 12.70
CA LEU A 72 -11.75 -20.02 11.39
C LEU A 72 -10.46 -20.65 10.85
N PHE A 73 -9.46 -20.88 11.70
CA PHE A 73 -8.20 -21.52 11.33
C PHE A 73 -8.23 -23.06 11.39
N SER A 74 -9.11 -23.65 12.21
CA SER A 74 -9.21 -25.12 12.40
C SER A 74 -10.16 -25.83 11.44
N ASN A 75 -10.91 -25.09 10.61
CA ASN A 75 -11.96 -25.65 9.77
C ASN A 75 -11.41 -26.70 8.77
N LYS A 76 -12.22 -27.72 8.47
CA LYS A 76 -11.91 -29.03 7.85
C LYS A 76 -11.18 -29.00 6.49
N TYR A 77 -11.08 -27.83 5.87
CA TYR A 77 -10.41 -27.60 4.58
C TYR A 77 -9.02 -26.93 4.73
N ASN A 78 -8.66 -26.49 5.95
CA ASN A 78 -7.46 -25.71 6.28
C ASN A 78 -6.45 -26.61 6.99
N LYS A 79 -5.65 -27.39 6.25
CA LYS A 79 -4.50 -28.13 6.81
C LYS A 79 -3.30 -27.24 7.17
N GLY A 80 -3.50 -25.93 7.32
CA GLY A 80 -2.43 -24.99 7.61
C GLY A 80 -2.91 -23.81 8.44
N ASN A 81 -2.03 -23.30 9.31
CA ASN A 81 -2.29 -22.16 10.19
C ASN A 81 -2.37 -20.81 9.43
N LYS A 82 -2.48 -20.83 8.10
CA LYS A 82 -2.42 -19.64 7.25
C LYS A 82 -3.62 -19.56 6.31
N LEU A 83 -4.30 -18.42 6.35
CA LEU A 83 -5.41 -18.02 5.51
C LEU A 83 -4.97 -16.90 4.58
N TYR A 84 -5.63 -16.82 3.43
CA TYR A 84 -5.39 -15.81 2.40
C TYR A 84 -6.68 -15.08 2.07
N ILE A 85 -6.60 -13.76 1.88
CA ILE A 85 -7.66 -12.98 1.23
C ILE A 85 -7.10 -12.49 -0.10
N ASN A 86 -7.59 -13.09 -1.18
CA ASN A 86 -7.16 -12.76 -2.54
C ASN A 86 -7.72 -11.40 -2.99
N LYS A 87 -7.06 -10.78 -3.96
CA LYS A 87 -7.38 -9.45 -4.51
C LYS A 87 -8.87 -9.21 -4.75
N GLU A 88 -9.56 -10.16 -5.36
CA GLU A 88 -10.96 -10.05 -5.75
C GLU A 88 -11.87 -9.86 -4.54
N LYS A 89 -11.48 -10.41 -3.39
CA LYS A 89 -12.23 -10.32 -2.13
C LYS A 89 -11.68 -9.26 -1.17
N LEU A 90 -10.46 -8.78 -1.39
CA LEU A 90 -9.77 -7.80 -0.56
C LEU A 90 -10.18 -6.36 -0.89
N ASN A 91 -11.36 -5.95 -0.41
CA ASN A 91 -11.80 -4.56 -0.47
C ASN A 91 -12.66 -4.19 0.76
N SER A 92 -12.75 -2.90 1.07
CA SER A 92 -13.44 -2.42 2.27
C SER A 92 -14.91 -2.80 2.33
N ASN A 93 -15.60 -2.94 1.19
CA ASN A 93 -17.02 -3.33 1.17
C ASN A 93 -17.16 -4.80 1.56
N ASN A 94 -16.35 -5.67 0.98
CA ASN A 94 -16.40 -7.09 1.30
C ASN A 94 -16.05 -7.36 2.76
N LEU A 95 -15.07 -6.65 3.31
CA LEU A 95 -14.69 -6.73 4.74
C LEU A 95 -15.80 -6.27 5.70
N LYS A 96 -16.78 -5.50 5.20
CA LYS A 96 -17.94 -5.02 5.99
C LYS A 96 -19.19 -5.88 5.79
N THR A 97 -19.37 -6.43 4.59
CA THR A 97 -20.61 -7.11 4.18
C THR A 97 -20.57 -8.61 4.38
N TYR A 98 -19.41 -9.25 4.18
CA TYR A 98 -19.29 -10.70 4.23
C TYR A 98 -18.56 -11.16 5.50
N GLU A 99 -18.91 -12.35 5.97
CA GLU A 99 -18.17 -12.99 7.06
C GLU A 99 -16.79 -13.46 6.59
N MET A 100 -15.81 -13.50 7.51
CA MET A 100 -14.43 -13.92 7.19
C MET A 100 -14.38 -15.27 6.51
N LYS A 101 -15.20 -16.23 6.95
CA LYS A 101 -15.27 -17.59 6.37
C LYS A 101 -15.56 -17.59 4.86
N ASP A 102 -16.28 -16.58 4.36
CA ASP A 102 -16.67 -16.48 2.96
C ASP A 102 -15.61 -15.77 2.11
N ILE A 103 -14.72 -15.00 2.73
CA ILE A 103 -13.69 -14.22 2.03
C ILE A 103 -12.30 -14.82 2.10
N VAL A 104 -12.01 -15.61 3.13
CA VAL A 104 -10.72 -16.30 3.25
C VAL A 104 -10.64 -17.52 2.33
N SER A 105 -9.42 -17.91 2.00
CA SER A 105 -9.08 -19.07 1.20
C SER A 105 -7.76 -19.67 1.69
N ASN A 106 -7.54 -20.95 1.45
CA ASN A 106 -6.27 -21.62 1.76
C ASN A 106 -5.25 -21.50 0.63
N MET A 107 -5.66 -20.93 -0.50
CA MET A 107 -4.82 -20.75 -1.66
C MET A 107 -4.69 -19.28 -2.01
N ASN A 108 -3.46 -18.86 -2.19
CA ASN A 108 -3.14 -17.61 -2.85
C ASN A 108 -3.25 -17.81 -4.36
N ASN A 109 -3.98 -16.92 -5.05
CA ASN A 109 -4.07 -16.94 -6.51
C ASN A 109 -2.89 -16.23 -7.22
N GLY A 110 -1.89 -15.78 -6.46
CA GLY A 110 -0.67 -15.14 -6.95
C GLY A 110 -0.88 -13.69 -7.41
N ARG A 111 -2.04 -13.08 -7.14
CA ARG A 111 -2.37 -11.72 -7.59
C ARG A 111 -2.25 -10.72 -6.44
N PHE A 112 -1.67 -9.56 -6.74
CA PHE A 112 -1.56 -8.44 -5.81
C PHE A 112 -2.69 -7.42 -5.99
N PRO A 113 -3.18 -6.78 -4.91
CA PRO A 113 -2.83 -7.04 -3.51
C PRO A 113 -3.50 -8.29 -2.94
N TYR A 114 -2.89 -8.92 -1.94
CA TYR A 114 -3.49 -10.02 -1.17
C TYR A 114 -3.06 -9.97 0.30
N ALA A 115 -3.89 -10.48 1.22
CA ALA A 115 -3.55 -10.58 2.64
C ALA A 115 -3.22 -12.02 3.03
N GLU A 116 -2.20 -12.21 3.85
CA GLU A 116 -1.91 -13.46 4.56
C GLU A 116 -2.22 -13.26 6.04
N ILE A 117 -2.99 -14.18 6.62
CA ILE A 117 -3.38 -14.14 8.03
C ILE A 117 -2.98 -15.46 8.65
N PHE A 118 -2.31 -15.44 9.79
CA PHE A 118 -1.96 -16.66 10.51
C PHE A 118 -1.94 -16.42 12.02
N MET A 119 -2.09 -17.50 12.79
CA MET A 119 -1.98 -17.46 14.24
C MET A 119 -0.66 -18.03 14.72
N GLU A 120 -0.02 -17.32 15.62
CA GLU A 120 1.09 -17.78 16.44
C GLU A 120 0.53 -18.08 17.85
N ASN A 121 0.71 -19.32 18.31
CA ASN A 121 0.40 -19.68 19.70
C ASN A 121 1.57 -19.26 20.58
N GLU A 122 1.34 -18.33 21.49
CA GLU A 122 2.36 -17.90 22.45
C GLU A 122 2.15 -18.57 23.82
N GLU A 123 0.91 -18.66 24.33
CA GLU A 123 0.58 -19.27 25.65
C GLU A 123 -0.81 -19.95 25.65
N ARG A 124 -1.18 -20.70 26.72
CA ARG A 124 -2.33 -21.63 26.74
C ARG A 124 -3.70 -21.00 26.41
N ASP A 125 -3.87 -19.70 26.59
CA ASP A 125 -5.18 -19.04 26.45
C ASP A 125 -5.10 -17.72 25.68
N VAL A 126 -3.99 -17.47 24.96
CA VAL A 126 -3.79 -16.25 24.15
C VAL A 126 -3.19 -16.59 22.79
N VAL A 127 -3.86 -16.14 21.74
CA VAL A 127 -3.36 -16.23 20.36
C VAL A 127 -2.90 -14.87 19.87
N LYS A 128 -1.80 -14.87 19.12
CA LYS A 128 -1.36 -13.72 18.34
C LYS A 128 -1.77 -13.92 16.89
N VAL A 129 -2.63 -13.04 16.40
CA VAL A 129 -3.07 -13.04 15.00
C VAL A 129 -2.18 -12.08 14.22
N VAL A 130 -1.44 -12.61 13.26
CA VAL A 130 -0.56 -11.85 12.37
C VAL A 130 -1.24 -11.67 11.02
N ILE A 131 -1.20 -10.44 10.52
CA ILE A 131 -1.79 -10.02 9.24
C ILE A 131 -0.70 -9.35 8.41
N ASN A 132 -0.42 -9.93 7.25
CA ASN A 132 0.54 -9.43 6.28
C ASN A 132 -0.18 -9.07 4.99
N LEU A 133 -0.32 -7.78 4.70
CA LEU A 133 -0.86 -7.29 3.45
C LEU A 133 0.26 -7.10 2.41
N LYS A 134 0.24 -7.93 1.37
CA LYS A 134 1.24 -7.97 0.30
C LYS A 134 0.76 -7.13 -0.86
N LEU A 135 1.60 -6.17 -1.27
CA LEU A 135 1.29 -5.20 -2.33
C LEU A 135 2.39 -5.20 -3.38
N LYS A 136 2.04 -4.84 -4.62
CA LYS A 136 2.98 -4.57 -5.70
C LYS A 136 2.72 -3.17 -6.24
N ILE A 137 3.69 -2.26 -6.08
CA ILE A 137 3.63 -0.90 -6.60
C ILE A 137 4.79 -0.72 -7.58
N GLY A 138 4.47 -0.65 -8.87
CA GLY A 138 5.45 -0.77 -9.95
C GLY A 138 6.13 -2.14 -9.91
N GLU A 139 7.45 -2.16 -9.87
CA GLU A 139 8.25 -3.40 -9.75
C GLU A 139 8.57 -3.78 -8.30
N LYS A 140 8.26 -2.90 -7.34
CA LYS A 140 8.58 -3.12 -5.92
C LYS A 140 7.45 -3.83 -5.19
N LEU A 141 7.83 -4.81 -4.38
CA LEU A 141 6.95 -5.48 -3.44
C LEU A 141 6.99 -4.76 -2.09
N TYR A 142 5.82 -4.54 -1.53
CA TYR A 142 5.65 -3.95 -0.20
C TYR A 142 4.86 -4.92 0.68
N ASN A 143 5.14 -4.85 1.97
CA ASN A 143 4.46 -5.66 2.96
C ASN A 143 4.04 -4.78 4.13
N ILE A 144 2.74 -4.66 4.36
CA ILE A 144 2.18 -3.98 5.51
C ILE A 144 1.89 -5.05 6.56
N ASN A 145 2.71 -5.10 7.60
CA ASN A 145 2.57 -6.06 8.68
C ASN A 145 1.79 -5.44 9.83
N SER A 146 0.86 -6.18 10.38
CA SER A 146 0.16 -5.84 11.61
C SER A 146 -0.15 -7.09 12.41
N TYR A 147 -0.36 -6.94 13.71
CA TYR A 147 -0.75 -8.05 14.57
C TYR A 147 -1.64 -7.55 15.70
N PHE A 148 -2.35 -8.46 16.33
CA PHE A 148 -3.05 -8.23 17.58
C PHE A 148 -3.09 -9.52 18.41
N TYR A 149 -3.33 -9.37 19.71
CA TYR A 149 -3.53 -10.48 20.63
C TYR A 149 -5.02 -10.63 20.94
N LYS A 150 -5.46 -11.88 21.06
CA LYS A 150 -6.80 -12.24 21.52
C LYS A 150 -6.66 -13.34 22.57
N GLY A 151 -7.20 -13.11 23.76
CA GLY A 151 -7.27 -14.12 24.81
C GLY A 151 -8.67 -14.69 24.96
N ASP A 152 -8.72 -15.85 25.61
CA ASP A 152 -9.92 -16.51 26.09
C ASP A 152 -10.32 -15.87 27.45
N TYR A 153 -11.15 -14.82 27.42
CA TYR A 153 -11.58 -14.05 28.60
C TYR A 153 -13.10 -14.00 28.71
#